data_AF-A0AAE1UGK9-F1
#
_entry.id   AF-A0AAE1UGK9-F1
#
_cell.length_a   1.000
_cell.length_b   1.000
_cell.length_c   1.000
_cell.angle_alpha   90.00
_cell.angle_beta   90.00
_cell.angle_gamma   90.00
#
_symmetry.space_group_name_H-M   'P 1'
#
loop_
_entity.id
_entity.type
_entity.pdbx_description
1 polymer ?
#
loop_
_entity_poly.entity_id
_entity_poly.type
_entity_poly.pdbx_seq_one_letter_code
_entity_poly.pdbx_strand_id
1 'polypeptide(L)'
;MQIQSNGRAEAAVKSAKRVLRGNIGADGSLDTDKATLALMQYHNTPLWDINKSPAQLATGRQLRNGVPTIAQKLMVNKFWGQTLRQRERQMGQQHEKIIQQRGNARQRHPLAPGSSVLVQDQQTKTWNRTGTVVENKDNRQYLIRLQGSGRISLRTREHLRPGNSPTTSDRQGDNSQLMDEVPLTPTPQSPPPPRSPGKRKPRPPRWLDDYIV
;
A
#
# COMPACT_ATOMS: atom_id res chain seq x y z
N MET A 1 5.48 -2.66 -1.42
CA MET A 1 4.12 -2.49 -1.98
C MET A 1 3.17 -2.46 -0.79
N GLN A 2 2.57 -1.29 -0.52
CA GLN A 2 1.70 -1.06 0.63
C GLN A 2 0.39 -1.84 0.47
N ILE A 3 -0.12 -2.43 1.55
CA ILE A 3 -1.48 -2.95 1.56
C ILE A 3 -2.38 -1.73 1.78
N GLN A 4 -2.86 -1.14 0.70
CA GLN A 4 -3.88 -0.09 0.77
C GLN A 4 -5.18 -0.73 1.27
N SER A 5 -5.93 -0.02 2.11
CA SER A 5 -7.19 -0.52 2.71
C SER A 5 -8.18 -1.01 1.64
N ASN A 6 -8.11 -0.45 0.44
CA ASN A 6 -9.08 -0.69 -0.64
C ASN A 6 -8.56 -1.59 -1.76
N GLY A 7 -7.39 -2.24 -1.61
CA GLY A 7 -6.78 -3.02 -2.69
C GLY A 7 -7.67 -4.15 -3.23
N ARG A 8 -8.50 -4.78 -2.38
CA ARG A 8 -9.49 -5.77 -2.82
C ARG A 8 -10.62 -5.16 -3.65
N ALA A 9 -11.10 -3.98 -3.25
CA ALA A 9 -12.14 -3.26 -4.00
C ALA A 9 -11.61 -2.81 -5.37
N GLU A 10 -10.39 -2.29 -5.43
CA GLU A 10 -9.73 -1.91 -6.69
C GLU A 10 -9.57 -3.10 -7.64
N ALA A 11 -9.14 -4.25 -7.12
CA ALA A 11 -9.06 -5.49 -7.89
C ALA A 11 -10.43 -5.93 -8.43
N ALA A 12 -11.49 -5.82 -7.61
CA ALA A 12 -12.86 -6.12 -8.03
C ALA A 12 -13.34 -5.17 -9.15
N VAL A 13 -13.10 -3.85 -9.01
CA VAL A 13 -13.42 -2.86 -10.05
C VAL A 13 -12.67 -3.16 -11.35
N LYS A 14 -11.39 -3.55 -11.25
CA LYS A 14 -10.59 -3.95 -12.42
C LYS A 14 -11.21 -5.15 -13.15
N SER A 15 -11.65 -6.17 -12.41
CA SER A 15 -12.33 -7.33 -12.98
C SER A 15 -13.67 -6.95 -13.62
N ALA A 16 -14.48 -6.14 -12.94
CA ALA A 16 -15.77 -5.67 -13.47
C ALA A 16 -15.59 -4.87 -14.77
N LYS A 17 -14.65 -3.92 -14.79
CA LYS A 17 -14.30 -3.16 -15.99
C LYS A 17 -13.88 -4.06 -17.14
N ARG A 18 -13.12 -5.12 -16.87
CA ARG A 18 -12.70 -6.09 -17.90
C ARG A 18 -13.89 -6.83 -18.48
N VAL A 19 -14.83 -7.28 -17.66
CA VAL A 19 -16.06 -7.93 -18.12
C VAL A 19 -16.87 -6.97 -18.99
N LEU A 20 -17.07 -5.73 -18.56
CA LEU A 20 -17.87 -4.76 -19.32
C LEU A 20 -17.24 -4.37 -20.65
N ARG A 21 -15.91 -4.20 -20.71
CA ARG A 21 -15.22 -3.73 -21.92
C ARG A 21 -15.38 -4.67 -23.12
N GLY A 22 -15.58 -5.97 -22.90
CA GLY A 22 -15.86 -6.94 -23.97
C GLY A 22 -17.33 -6.98 -24.44
N ASN A 23 -18.22 -6.27 -23.76
CA ASN A 23 -19.66 -6.21 -24.01
C ASN A 23 -20.14 -4.81 -24.38
N ILE A 24 -19.22 -3.87 -24.59
CA ILE A 24 -19.50 -2.52 -25.09
C ILE A 24 -19.22 -2.52 -26.59
N GLY A 25 -20.19 -2.04 -27.37
CA GLY A 25 -20.09 -1.87 -28.82
C GLY A 25 -19.15 -0.71 -29.22
N ALA A 26 -18.84 -0.60 -30.51
CA ALA A 26 -17.99 0.47 -31.03
C ALA A 26 -18.62 1.88 -30.86
N ASP A 27 -19.94 1.92 -30.77
CA ASP A 27 -20.78 3.08 -30.47
C ASP A 27 -20.82 3.45 -28.97
N GLY A 28 -20.22 2.63 -28.11
CA GLY A 28 -20.25 2.81 -26.66
C GLY A 28 -21.51 2.30 -25.98
N SER A 29 -22.43 1.66 -26.71
CA SER A 29 -23.63 1.06 -26.12
C SER A 29 -23.29 -0.25 -25.40
N LEU A 30 -23.98 -0.52 -24.28
CA LEU A 30 -23.81 -1.75 -23.52
C LEU A 30 -24.82 -2.79 -23.98
N ASP A 31 -24.33 -3.92 -24.50
CA ASP A 31 -25.14 -5.10 -24.71
C ASP A 31 -25.45 -5.74 -23.35
N THR A 32 -26.66 -5.48 -22.85
CA THR A 32 -27.06 -5.88 -21.49
C THR A 32 -27.19 -7.39 -21.36
N ASP A 33 -27.69 -8.08 -22.38
CA ASP A 33 -27.85 -9.53 -22.37
C ASP A 33 -26.49 -10.23 -22.40
N LYS A 34 -25.58 -9.77 -23.27
CA LYS A 34 -24.23 -10.30 -23.33
C LYS A 34 -23.43 -9.98 -22.05
N ALA A 35 -23.60 -8.79 -21.48
CA ALA A 35 -22.97 -8.40 -20.23
C ALA A 35 -23.47 -9.24 -19.04
N THR A 36 -24.78 -9.52 -18.95
CA THR A 36 -25.34 -10.38 -17.89
C THR A 36 -24.85 -11.82 -18.02
N LEU A 37 -24.80 -12.38 -19.25
CA LEU A 37 -24.20 -13.69 -19.51
C LEU A 37 -22.71 -13.73 -19.10
N ALA A 38 -21.94 -12.70 -19.44
CA ALA A 38 -20.53 -12.62 -19.09
C ALA A 38 -20.30 -12.53 -17.57
N LEU A 39 -21.13 -11.76 -16.86
CA LEU A 39 -21.13 -11.72 -15.40
C LEU A 39 -21.46 -13.07 -14.79
N MET A 40 -22.47 -13.76 -15.32
CA MET A 40 -22.86 -15.09 -14.86
C MET A 40 -21.73 -16.12 -15.07
N GLN A 41 -21.03 -16.04 -16.21
CA GLN A 41 -19.86 -16.87 -16.48
C GLN A 41 -18.70 -16.55 -15.53
N TYR A 42 -18.44 -15.27 -15.25
CA TYR A 42 -17.44 -14.85 -14.27
C TYR A 42 -17.75 -15.43 -12.88
N HIS A 43 -19.00 -15.38 -12.44
CA HIS A 43 -19.42 -15.93 -11.16
C HIS A 43 -19.31 -17.47 -11.08
N ASN A 44 -19.40 -18.16 -12.22
CA ASN A 44 -19.27 -19.62 -12.32
C ASN A 44 -17.84 -20.09 -12.61
N THR A 45 -16.93 -19.20 -13.00
CA THR A 45 -15.52 -19.54 -13.25
C THR A 45 -14.78 -19.75 -11.93
N PRO A 46 -14.15 -20.93 -11.70
CA PRO A 46 -13.32 -21.17 -10.52
C PRO A 46 -12.13 -20.23 -10.46
N LEU A 47 -11.81 -19.73 -9.26
CA LEU A 47 -10.55 -19.03 -9.03
C LEU A 47 -9.39 -20.03 -9.04
N TRP A 48 -8.26 -19.63 -9.63
CA TRP A 48 -7.09 -20.50 -9.86
C TRP A 48 -6.49 -21.06 -8.57
N ASP A 49 -6.55 -20.29 -7.49
CA ASP A 49 -5.95 -20.58 -6.19
C ASP A 49 -6.78 -21.58 -5.37
N ILE A 50 -8.11 -21.52 -5.52
CA ILE A 50 -9.03 -22.20 -4.60
C ILE A 50 -9.90 -23.23 -5.31
N ASN A 51 -9.91 -23.24 -6.64
CA ASN A 51 -10.76 -24.10 -7.47
C ASN A 51 -12.25 -24.05 -7.06
N LYS A 52 -12.70 -22.88 -6.59
CA LYS A 52 -14.09 -22.55 -6.27
C LYS A 52 -14.48 -21.27 -6.98
N SER A 53 -15.68 -21.23 -7.53
CA SER A 53 -16.18 -20.03 -8.22
C SER A 53 -16.74 -19.00 -7.24
N PRO A 54 -16.79 -17.71 -7.60
CA PRO A 54 -17.43 -16.69 -6.77
C PRO A 54 -18.86 -17.05 -6.32
N ALA A 55 -19.67 -17.67 -7.20
CA ALA A 55 -21.01 -18.14 -6.85
C ALA A 55 -20.99 -19.22 -5.76
N GLN A 56 -20.08 -20.19 -5.85
CA GLN A 56 -19.94 -21.24 -4.85
C GLN A 56 -19.46 -20.69 -3.51
N LEU A 57 -18.66 -19.64 -3.53
CA LEU A 57 -18.19 -18.98 -2.32
C LEU A 57 -19.29 -18.16 -1.66
N ALA A 58 -20.09 -17.44 -2.44
CA ALA A 58 -21.17 -16.60 -1.94
C ALA A 58 -22.44 -17.38 -1.55
N THR A 59 -22.76 -18.46 -2.27
CA THR A 59 -24.07 -19.15 -2.15
C THR A 59 -23.97 -20.67 -1.97
N GLY A 60 -22.76 -21.23 -2.01
CA GLY A 60 -22.56 -22.67 -1.86
C GLY A 60 -22.94 -23.53 -3.06
N ARG A 61 -23.29 -22.91 -4.19
CA ARG A 61 -23.71 -23.58 -5.42
C ARG A 61 -23.20 -22.86 -6.67
N GLN A 62 -23.28 -23.52 -7.82
CA GLN A 62 -23.12 -22.86 -9.12
C GLN A 62 -24.44 -22.20 -9.54
N LEU A 63 -24.35 -21.08 -10.26
CA LEU A 63 -25.50 -20.46 -10.89
C LEU A 63 -25.86 -21.23 -12.17
N ARG A 64 -27.14 -21.32 -12.49
CA ARG A 64 -27.58 -21.92 -13.75
C ARG A 64 -27.18 -21.00 -14.90
N ASN A 65 -26.37 -21.50 -15.83
CA ASN A 65 -26.00 -20.80 -17.06
C ASN A 65 -26.52 -21.56 -18.29
N GLY A 66 -26.19 -21.07 -19.49
CA GLY A 66 -26.55 -21.72 -20.76
C GLY A 66 -25.84 -23.04 -21.03
N VAL A 67 -24.93 -23.48 -20.15
CA VAL A 67 -24.18 -24.73 -20.31
C VAL A 67 -24.87 -25.84 -19.50
N PRO A 68 -25.08 -27.03 -20.09
CA PRO A 68 -25.61 -28.18 -19.37
C PRO A 68 -24.77 -28.46 -18.11
N THR A 69 -25.42 -28.38 -16.95
CA THR A 69 -24.78 -28.53 -15.64
C THR A 69 -25.55 -29.57 -14.83
N ILE A 70 -24.81 -30.44 -14.14
CA ILE A 70 -25.37 -31.48 -13.27
C ILE A 70 -26.19 -30.83 -12.15
N ALA A 71 -27.42 -31.30 -11.92
CA ALA A 71 -28.35 -30.73 -10.94
C ALA A 71 -27.74 -30.58 -9.53
N GLN A 72 -26.91 -31.53 -9.11
CA GLN A 72 -26.21 -31.48 -7.82
C GLN A 72 -25.33 -30.23 -7.65
N LYS A 73 -24.73 -29.70 -8.72
CA LYS A 73 -23.90 -28.49 -8.66
C LYS A 73 -24.73 -27.22 -8.47
N LEU A 74 -26.02 -27.26 -8.83
CA LEU A 74 -26.98 -26.18 -8.64
C LEU A 74 -27.63 -26.19 -7.24
N MET A 75 -27.39 -27.25 -6.46
CA MET A 75 -27.83 -27.35 -5.07
C MET A 75 -26.77 -26.75 -4.14
N VAL A 76 -27.22 -26.17 -3.02
CA VAL A 76 -26.33 -25.65 -2.00
C VAL A 76 -25.56 -26.81 -1.36
N ASN A 77 -24.25 -26.72 -1.35
CA ASN A 77 -23.40 -27.73 -0.71
C ASN A 77 -23.67 -27.76 0.80
N LYS A 78 -24.01 -28.95 1.34
CA LYS A 78 -24.28 -29.17 2.77
C LYS A 78 -23.15 -28.71 3.69
N PHE A 79 -21.90 -28.80 3.23
CA PHE A 79 -20.70 -28.41 3.97
C PHE A 79 -20.17 -27.01 3.60
N TRP A 80 -20.96 -26.21 2.88
CA TRP A 80 -20.55 -24.87 2.43
C TRP A 80 -20.08 -23.99 3.58
N GLY A 81 -20.86 -23.91 4.67
CA GLY A 81 -20.50 -23.07 5.82
C GLY A 81 -19.21 -23.51 6.52
N GLN A 82 -18.96 -24.82 6.60
CA GLN A 82 -17.71 -25.35 7.16
C GLN A 82 -16.52 -25.03 6.24
N THR A 83 -16.69 -25.23 4.93
CA THR A 83 -15.69 -24.92 3.90
C THR A 83 -15.31 -23.43 3.91
N LEU A 84 -16.30 -22.55 4.04
CA LEU A 84 -16.09 -21.10 4.16
C LEU A 84 -15.29 -20.74 5.41
N ARG A 85 -15.67 -21.27 6.58
CA ARG A 85 -14.96 -21.01 7.84
C ARG A 85 -13.52 -21.52 7.80
N GLN A 86 -13.31 -22.71 7.25
CA GLN A 86 -11.96 -23.26 7.09
C GLN A 86 -11.11 -22.36 6.20
N ARG A 87 -11.68 -21.89 5.08
CA ARG A 87 -11.02 -20.95 4.20
C ARG A 87 -10.68 -19.64 4.89
N GLU A 88 -11.63 -19.04 5.61
CA GLU A 88 -11.40 -17.77 6.31
C GLU A 88 -10.20 -17.89 7.27
N ARG A 89 -10.13 -18.99 8.03
CA ARG A 89 -8.98 -19.30 8.89
C ARG A 89 -7.69 -19.45 8.10
N GLN A 90 -7.70 -20.21 7.00
CA GLN A 90 -6.52 -20.36 6.14
C GLN A 90 -6.06 -19.01 5.58
N MET A 91 -6.98 -18.17 5.13
CA MET A 91 -6.66 -16.83 4.63
C MET A 91 -6.09 -15.92 5.71
N GLY A 92 -6.61 -16.02 6.95
CA GLY A 92 -6.04 -15.33 8.12
C GLY A 92 -4.60 -15.76 8.39
N GLN A 93 -4.35 -17.06 8.46
CA GLN A 93 -3.00 -17.61 8.65
C GLN A 93 -2.03 -17.22 7.53
N GLN A 94 -2.47 -17.27 6.27
CA GLN A 94 -1.66 -16.83 5.13
C GLN A 94 -1.37 -15.33 5.21
N HIS A 95 -2.34 -14.53 5.63
CA HIS A 95 -2.16 -13.09 5.83
C HIS A 95 -1.11 -12.80 6.90
N GLU A 96 -1.17 -13.50 8.04
CA GLU A 96 -0.17 -13.40 9.11
C GLU A 96 1.23 -13.81 8.61
N LYS A 97 1.34 -14.92 7.88
CA LYS A 97 2.61 -15.36 7.25
C LYS A 97 3.15 -14.30 6.30
N ILE A 98 2.31 -13.70 5.47
CA ILE A 98 2.71 -12.62 4.55
C ILE A 98 3.19 -11.40 5.35
N ILE A 99 2.52 -11.03 6.43
CA ILE A 99 2.95 -9.93 7.30
C ILE A 99 4.31 -10.24 7.93
N GLN A 100 4.50 -11.44 8.47
CA GLN A 100 5.74 -11.90 9.10
C GLN A 100 6.90 -11.96 8.10
N GLN A 101 6.71 -12.59 6.94
CA GLN A 101 7.71 -12.68 5.86
C GLN A 101 8.09 -11.30 5.30
N ARG A 102 7.15 -10.35 5.29
CA ARG A 102 7.42 -8.95 4.90
C ARG A 102 8.08 -8.13 6.01
N GLY A 103 8.27 -8.69 7.21
CA GLY A 103 9.06 -8.09 8.28
C GLY A 103 10.39 -7.62 7.71
N ASN A 104 10.64 -6.31 7.81
CA ASN A 104 11.84 -5.57 7.36
C ASN A 104 11.81 -4.94 5.95
N ALA A 105 10.72 -5.01 5.18
CA ALA A 105 10.62 -4.21 3.96
C ALA A 105 10.48 -2.70 4.29
N ARG A 106 11.61 -1.98 4.42
CA ARG A 106 11.72 -0.53 4.72
C ARG A 106 10.62 -0.05 5.68
N GLN A 107 10.59 -0.61 6.89
CA GLN A 107 9.71 -0.09 7.93
C GLN A 107 10.07 1.38 8.18
N ARG A 108 9.11 2.28 7.91
CA ARG A 108 9.26 3.69 8.27
C ARG A 108 9.17 3.79 9.78
N HIS A 109 10.21 4.34 10.43
CA HIS A 109 10.25 4.48 11.89
C HIS A 109 9.00 5.22 12.41
N PRO A 110 8.38 4.73 13.50
CA PRO A 110 7.25 5.41 14.13
C PRO A 110 7.58 6.86 14.47
N LEU A 111 6.56 7.72 14.48
CA LEU A 111 6.69 9.12 14.88
C LEU A 111 6.12 9.28 16.28
N ALA A 112 6.87 9.90 17.19
CA ALA A 112 6.39 10.15 18.55
C ALA A 112 5.31 11.26 18.54
N PRO A 113 4.29 11.17 19.42
CA PRO A 113 3.44 12.30 19.74
C PRO A 113 4.28 13.55 20.06
N GLY A 114 3.82 14.73 19.64
CA GLY A 114 4.54 16.00 19.76
C GLY A 114 5.57 16.28 18.66
N SER A 115 5.92 15.30 17.82
CA SER A 115 6.91 15.51 16.74
C SER A 115 6.36 16.43 15.64
N SER A 116 7.19 17.37 15.19
CA SER A 116 6.92 18.17 13.99
C SER A 116 7.14 17.34 12.74
N VAL A 117 6.16 17.35 11.83
CA VAL A 117 6.14 16.53 10.62
C VAL A 117 5.76 17.35 9.40
N LEU A 118 6.35 17.00 8.26
CA LEU A 118 5.88 17.41 6.95
C LEU A 118 4.75 16.47 6.53
N VAL A 119 3.64 17.04 6.08
CA VAL A 119 2.44 16.35 5.63
C VAL A 119 2.34 16.48 4.12
N GLN A 120 2.19 15.35 3.44
CA GLN A 120 2.00 15.35 1.99
C GLN A 120 0.59 15.82 1.63
N ASP A 121 0.50 16.75 0.69
CA ASP A 121 -0.75 17.07 0.02
C ASP A 121 -1.17 15.90 -0.88
N GLN A 122 -2.40 15.40 -0.72
CA GLN A 122 -2.84 14.23 -1.49
C GLN A 122 -3.16 14.55 -2.95
N GLN A 123 -3.51 15.81 -3.25
CA GLN A 123 -3.84 16.24 -4.61
C GLN A 123 -2.57 16.58 -5.39
N THR A 124 -1.75 17.48 -4.86
CA THR A 124 -0.53 17.96 -5.55
C THR A 124 0.70 17.08 -5.32
N LYS A 125 0.63 16.12 -4.38
CA LYS A 125 1.74 15.24 -3.97
C LYS A 125 2.96 15.96 -3.41
N THR A 126 2.88 17.27 -3.17
CA THR A 126 3.96 18.08 -2.61
C THR A 126 4.02 17.96 -1.09
N TRP A 127 5.19 18.29 -0.52
CA TRP A 127 5.47 18.26 0.93
C TRP A 127 5.53 19.67 1.49
N ASN A 128 4.45 20.43 1.31
CA ASN A 128 4.39 21.85 1.67
C ASN A 128 3.65 22.12 3.00
N ARG A 129 2.88 21.14 3.51
CA ARG A 129 2.14 21.31 4.77
C ARG A 129 2.96 20.83 5.94
N THR A 130 2.87 21.52 7.06
CA THR A 130 3.48 21.13 8.34
C THR A 130 2.39 20.81 9.36
N GLY A 131 2.72 19.96 10.31
CA GLY A 131 1.82 19.60 11.39
C GLY A 131 2.56 18.98 12.56
N THR A 132 1.85 18.79 13.66
CA THR A 132 2.36 18.14 14.86
C THR A 132 1.60 16.85 15.09
N VAL A 133 2.30 15.76 15.40
CA VAL A 133 1.66 14.49 15.76
C VAL A 133 0.93 14.65 17.08
N VAL A 134 -0.38 14.45 17.09
CA VAL A 134 -1.19 14.45 18.32
C VAL A 134 -1.13 13.08 18.96
N GLU A 135 -1.38 12.03 18.17
CA GLU A 135 -1.51 10.66 18.64
C GLU A 135 -1.06 9.68 17.55
N ASN A 136 -0.39 8.61 17.96
CA ASN A 136 -0.12 7.46 17.12
C ASN A 136 -1.17 6.38 17.40
N LYS A 137 -2.00 6.08 16.41
CA LYS A 137 -3.03 5.04 16.47
C LYS A 137 -2.51 3.71 15.93
N ASP A 138 -3.29 2.67 16.14
CA ASP A 138 -3.03 1.35 15.55
C ASP A 138 -2.94 1.40 14.02
N ASN A 139 -2.37 0.34 13.43
CA ASN A 139 -2.30 0.17 11.97
C ASN A 139 -1.59 1.32 11.23
N ARG A 140 -0.60 1.96 11.85
CA ARG A 140 0.24 3.04 11.27
C ARG A 140 -0.55 4.30 10.94
N GLN A 141 -1.64 4.55 11.66
CA GLN A 141 -2.47 5.74 11.55
C GLN A 141 -2.00 6.79 12.57
N TYR A 142 -2.03 8.05 12.19
CA TYR A 142 -1.57 9.18 13.00
C TYR A 142 -2.60 10.29 12.94
N LEU A 143 -2.94 10.86 14.10
CA LEU A 143 -3.67 12.12 14.17
C LEU A 143 -2.68 13.26 14.10
N ILE A 144 -2.81 14.12 13.09
CA ILE A 144 -1.92 15.26 12.88
C ILE A 144 -2.70 16.55 13.02
N ARG A 145 -2.24 17.44 13.89
CA ARG A 145 -2.72 18.82 13.97
C ARG A 145 -1.97 19.65 12.93
N LEU A 146 -2.67 20.15 11.92
CA LEU A 146 -2.06 20.97 10.87
C LEU A 146 -1.71 22.36 11.41
N GLN A 147 -0.49 22.82 11.14
CA GLN A 147 -0.06 24.18 11.43
C GLN A 147 -0.81 25.18 10.54
N GLY A 148 -1.16 26.35 11.07
CA GLY A 148 -2.02 27.34 10.43
C GLY A 148 -3.52 27.07 10.68
N SER A 149 -4.08 25.99 10.14
CA SER A 149 -5.54 25.74 10.24
C SER A 149 -6.00 25.18 11.58
N GLY A 150 -5.11 24.58 12.38
CA GLY A 150 -5.43 23.89 13.63
C GLY A 150 -6.24 22.59 13.48
N ARG A 151 -6.69 22.23 12.28
CA ARG A 151 -7.51 21.03 12.02
C ARG A 151 -6.73 19.74 12.30
N ILE A 152 -7.41 18.76 12.87
CA ILE A 152 -6.88 17.40 13.08
C ILE A 152 -7.19 16.56 11.85
N SER A 153 -6.17 15.93 11.28
CA SER A 153 -6.28 15.05 10.10
C SER A 153 -5.71 13.68 10.38
N LEU A 154 -6.44 12.62 10.01
CA LEU A 154 -5.96 11.25 10.08
C LEU A 154 -5.07 10.94 8.88
N ARG A 155 -3.82 10.52 9.13
CA ARG A 155 -2.82 10.25 8.10
C ARG A 155 -2.06 8.96 8.37
N THR A 156 -1.70 8.23 7.32
CA THR A 156 -0.79 7.08 7.41
C THR A 156 0.66 7.54 7.44
N ARG A 157 1.55 6.74 8.04
CA ARG A 157 3.01 6.99 8.08
C ARG A 157 3.65 7.36 6.74
N GLU A 158 3.07 6.92 5.63
CA GLU A 158 3.58 7.20 4.28
C GLU A 158 3.43 8.66 3.85
N HIS A 159 2.36 9.31 4.30
CA HIS A 159 2.04 10.71 4.02
C HIS A 159 2.72 11.68 4.97
N LEU A 160 3.63 11.17 5.82
CA LEU A 160 4.33 11.93 6.84
C LEU A 160 5.84 11.77 6.63
N ARG A 161 6.58 12.86 6.82
CA ARG A 161 8.03 12.87 6.95
C ARG A 161 8.38 13.57 8.26
N PRO A 162 9.45 13.15 8.96
CA PRO A 162 10.00 13.96 10.03
C PRO A 162 10.27 15.36 9.48
N GLY A 163 9.77 16.39 10.17
CA GLY A 163 10.17 17.76 9.88
C GLY A 163 11.57 17.96 10.44
N ASN A 164 12.43 18.65 9.69
CA ASN A 164 13.70 19.10 10.25
C ASN A 164 13.35 20.18 11.28
N SER A 165 13.39 19.87 12.58
CA SER A 165 13.45 20.92 13.59
C SER A 165 14.82 21.58 13.47
N PRO A 166 14.94 22.92 13.35
CA PRO A 166 16.20 23.56 13.69
C PRO A 166 16.44 23.28 15.17
N THR A 167 17.45 22.47 15.46
CA THR A 167 18.03 22.35 16.79
C THR A 167 18.42 23.76 17.19
N THR A 168 17.65 24.36 18.09
CA THR A 168 18.03 25.59 18.78
C THR A 168 19.10 25.17 19.77
N SER A 169 20.36 25.11 19.32
CA SER A 169 21.50 25.11 20.24
C SER A 169 21.61 26.52 20.81
N ASP A 170 21.56 26.57 22.13
CA ASP A 170 21.54 27.77 22.96
C ASP A 170 22.54 28.85 22.53
N ARG A 171 22.03 30.08 22.53
CA ARG A 171 22.86 31.29 22.63
C ARG A 171 23.25 31.45 24.09
N GLN A 172 24.52 31.21 24.40
CA GLN A 172 25.18 31.86 25.53
C GLN A 172 26.44 32.53 25.01
N GLY A 173 26.44 33.86 25.06
CA GLY A 173 27.67 34.64 25.02
C GLY A 173 28.22 34.76 26.43
N ASP A 174 29.54 34.64 26.58
CA ASP A 174 30.32 35.59 27.35
C ASP A 174 31.80 35.54 26.91
N ASN A 175 32.48 36.66 27.12
CA ASN A 175 33.72 37.10 26.51
C ASN A 175 34.89 37.04 27.53
N SER A 176 36.13 36.99 27.02
CA SER A 176 37.41 37.46 27.64
C SER A 176 38.40 36.45 28.28
N GLN A 177 39.47 36.18 27.50
CA GLN A 177 40.93 36.29 27.78
C GLN A 177 41.55 35.74 29.09
N LEU A 178 42.56 34.84 28.98
CA LEU A 178 44.02 35.16 29.08
C LEU A 178 44.91 33.89 28.94
N MET A 179 45.83 33.98 27.96
CA MET A 179 47.21 33.48 27.81
C MET A 179 47.74 32.31 28.67
N ASP A 180 48.27 31.27 27.99
CA ASP A 180 49.68 30.89 28.17
C ASP A 180 50.23 30.21 26.89
N GLU A 181 51.46 30.59 26.56
CA GLU A 181 52.26 30.30 25.36
C GLU A 181 53.12 29.03 25.57
N VAL A 182 53.39 28.20 24.53
CA VAL A 182 54.69 27.74 23.92
C VAL A 182 54.44 26.54 22.93
N PRO A 183 55.36 26.09 22.02
CA PRO A 183 55.32 26.40 20.59
C PRO A 183 55.25 25.21 19.58
N LEU A 184 54.72 25.52 18.38
CA LEU A 184 54.99 25.06 16.99
C LEU A 184 55.44 23.61 16.65
N THR A 185 54.61 22.92 15.83
CA THR A 185 54.85 22.24 14.51
C THR A 185 54.06 20.92 14.35
N PRO A 186 53.89 20.35 13.13
CA PRO A 186 53.09 20.83 12.00
C PRO A 186 51.93 19.85 11.62
N THR A 187 50.97 20.37 10.86
CA THR A 187 49.75 19.74 10.35
C THR A 187 49.97 18.46 9.53
N PRO A 188 49.16 17.40 9.72
CA PRO A 188 48.84 16.44 8.65
C PRO A 188 47.43 16.70 8.09
N GLN A 189 47.36 16.80 6.76
CA GLN A 189 46.17 17.06 5.95
C GLN A 189 45.04 16.03 6.17
N SER A 190 43.80 16.51 6.19
CA SER A 190 42.59 15.67 6.18
C SER A 190 42.45 14.93 4.84
N PRO A 191 41.98 13.65 4.83
CA PRO A 191 41.68 12.96 3.58
C PRO A 191 40.43 13.54 2.89
N PRO A 192 40.31 13.43 1.55
CA PRO A 192 39.17 13.94 0.80
C PRO A 192 37.88 13.15 1.09
N PRO A 193 36.69 13.76 0.93
CA PRO A 193 35.42 13.09 1.22
C PRO A 193 35.14 11.94 0.22
N PRO A 194 34.44 10.88 0.65
CA PRO A 194 34.10 9.76 -0.22
C PRO A 194 33.12 10.18 -1.32
N ARG A 195 33.42 9.73 -2.55
CA ARG A 195 32.57 9.93 -3.73
C ARG A 195 31.18 9.31 -3.53
N SER A 196 30.15 10.11 -3.81
CA SER A 196 28.75 9.63 -3.83
C SER A 196 28.54 8.58 -4.93
N PRO A 197 27.96 7.40 -4.63
CA PRO A 197 27.59 6.44 -5.67
C PRO A 197 26.43 6.99 -6.51
N GLY A 198 26.69 7.18 -7.80
CA GLY A 198 25.71 7.63 -8.78
C GLY A 198 24.49 6.70 -8.86
N LYS A 199 23.31 7.30 -9.08
CA LYS A 199 22.04 6.59 -9.25
C LYS A 199 22.12 5.64 -10.44
N ARG A 200 22.17 4.33 -10.20
CA ARG A 200 21.97 3.32 -11.24
C ARG A 200 20.49 3.36 -11.68
N LYS A 201 20.25 3.54 -12.99
CA LYS A 201 18.92 3.35 -13.58
C LYS A 201 18.48 1.88 -13.39
N PRO A 202 17.24 1.60 -12.98
CA PRO A 202 16.76 0.23 -12.88
C PRO A 202 16.69 -0.39 -14.28
N ARG A 203 17.28 -1.57 -14.45
CA ARG A 203 17.06 -2.40 -15.64
C ARG A 203 15.70 -3.10 -15.51
N PRO A 204 14.91 -3.18 -16.58
CA PRO A 204 13.67 -3.95 -16.55
C PRO A 204 13.96 -5.46 -16.33
N PRO A 205 13.03 -6.19 -15.70
CA PRO A 205 13.17 -7.62 -15.48
C PRO A 205 13.06 -8.41 -16.79
N ARG A 206 13.86 -9.47 -16.88
CA ARG A 206 14.18 -10.24 -18.10
C ARG A 206 13.00 -11.01 -18.75
N TRP A 207 11.83 -11.03 -18.13
CA TRP A 207 10.65 -11.77 -18.63
C TRP A 207 9.79 -10.95 -19.61
N LEU A 208 10.14 -9.68 -19.86
CA LEU A 208 9.41 -8.82 -20.78
C LEU A 208 9.72 -9.11 -22.26
N ASP A 209 10.80 -9.84 -22.54
CA ASP A 209 11.23 -10.21 -23.89
C ASP A 209 10.38 -11.37 -24.47
N ASP A 210 9.64 -12.08 -23.63
CA ASP A 210 8.85 -13.27 -24.02
C ASP A 210 7.42 -12.93 -24.50
N TYR A 211 7.06 -11.65 -24.60
CA TYR A 211 5.67 -11.20 -24.90
C TYR A 211 5.53 -10.29 -26.12
N ILE A 212 6.45 -10.37 -27.08
CA ILE A 212 6.26 -9.77 -28.41
C ILE A 212 6.22 -10.90 -29.44
N VAL A 213 5.01 -11.25 -29.86
CA VAL A 213 4.68 -11.87 -31.14
C VAL A 213 3.53 -11.07 -31.74
#